data_AF-A0A5D2P9I2-F1
#
_entry.id   AF-A0A5D2P9I2-F1
#
_cell.length_a   1.000
_cell.length_b   1.000
_cell.length_c   1.000
_cell.angle_alpha   90.00
_cell.angle_beta   90.00
_cell.angle_gamma   90.00
#
_symmetry.space_group_name_H-M   'P 1'
#
loop_
_entity.id
_entity.type
_entity.pdbx_description
1 polymer ?
#
loop_
_entity_poly.entity_id
_entity_poly.type
_entity_poly.pdbx_seq_one_letter_code
_entity_poly.pdbx_strand_id
1 'polypeptide(L)'
;MYRTNFGIGHSIKDLLEAHIPPGGRLGRGHKGLYDTINNSIHFQLGLALASLGVITSLVAQHMYSLPAYAFIAQDFTTQAALYTHHQYIAGFIMTGAFAHGAIFFIRDYNPEQNEDNVLARMLDHKEAIISYLSWASLFLGFH
;
A
#
# COMPACT_ATOMS: atom_id res chain seq x y z
N MET A 1 -13.53 4.19 -18.20
CA MET A 1 -13.18 5.00 -17.02
C MET A 1 -11.98 5.88 -17.32
N TYR A 2 -10.81 5.32 -17.61
CA TYR A 2 -9.61 6.09 -17.98
C TYR A 2 -9.54 6.38 -19.48
N ARG A 3 -9.02 7.56 -19.85
CA ARG A 3 -8.91 8.02 -21.24
C ARG A 3 -7.80 7.27 -21.98
N THR A 4 -8.09 6.89 -23.22
CA THR A 4 -7.13 6.25 -24.15
C THR A 4 -7.15 7.00 -25.50
N ASN A 5 -6.64 6.38 -26.56
CA ASN A 5 -6.55 6.96 -27.91
C ASN A 5 -7.92 7.34 -28.52
N PHE A 6 -9.03 6.89 -27.93
CA PHE A 6 -10.38 7.17 -28.40
C PHE A 6 -10.98 8.47 -27.85
N GLY A 7 -10.21 9.29 -27.13
CA GLY A 7 -10.61 10.63 -26.67
C GLY A 7 -11.65 10.68 -25.54
N ILE A 8 -12.26 9.54 -25.18
CA ILE A 8 -13.28 9.42 -24.14
C ILE A 8 -12.66 8.83 -22.86
N GLY A 9 -12.94 9.45 -21.71
CA GLY A 9 -12.52 8.99 -20.38
C GLY A 9 -11.76 10.05 -19.56
N HIS A 10 -11.27 9.67 -18.38
CA HIS A 10 -10.55 10.54 -17.46
C HIS A 10 -9.03 10.34 -17.52
N SER A 11 -8.26 11.44 -17.41
CA SER A 11 -6.83 11.41 -17.14
C SER A 11 -6.60 11.24 -15.64
N ILE A 12 -5.81 10.25 -15.23
CA ILE A 12 -5.49 10.03 -13.81
C ILE A 12 -4.72 11.24 -13.26
N LYS A 13 -3.83 11.83 -14.07
CA LYS A 13 -3.10 13.04 -13.68
C LYS A 13 -4.04 14.18 -13.33
N ASP A 14 -4.99 14.48 -14.22
CA ASP A 14 -5.96 15.56 -14.04
C ASP A 14 -6.85 15.29 -12.81
N LEU A 15 -7.26 14.03 -12.61
CA LEU A 15 -8.03 13.63 -11.43
C LEU A 15 -7.26 13.88 -10.13
N LEU A 16 -5.98 13.51 -10.07
CA LEU A 16 -5.14 13.72 -8.89
C LEU A 16 -4.90 15.21 -8.65
N GLU A 17 -4.59 15.99 -9.69
CA GLU A 17 -4.34 17.43 -9.56
C GLU A 17 -5.58 18.22 -9.11
N ALA A 18 -6.77 17.79 -9.55
CA ALA A 18 -8.04 18.40 -9.17
C ALA A 18 -8.51 17.98 -7.76
N HIS A 19 -8.00 16.87 -7.22
CA HIS A 19 -8.43 16.34 -5.93
C HIS A 19 -7.70 17.02 -4.77
N ILE A 20 -8.15 18.22 -4.42
CA ILE A 20 -7.67 18.98 -3.27
C ILE A 20 -8.74 18.92 -2.16
N PRO A 21 -8.39 18.47 -0.94
CA PRO A 21 -9.36 18.31 0.13
C PRO A 21 -9.92 19.66 0.58
N PRO A 22 -11.24 19.78 0.83
CA PRO A 22 -11.91 21.05 1.10
C PRO A 22 -11.43 21.73 2.39
N GLY A 23 -10.89 20.97 3.34
CA GLY A 23 -10.42 21.49 4.63
C GLY A 23 -9.05 22.16 4.60
N GLY A 24 -8.31 22.13 3.48
CA GLY A 24 -6.99 22.79 3.35
C GLY A 24 -5.87 22.24 4.24
N ARG A 25 -6.13 21.25 5.11
CA ARG A 25 -5.17 20.73 6.10
C ARG A 25 -4.08 19.81 5.51
N LEU A 26 -4.18 19.47 4.23
CA LEU A 26 -3.29 18.53 3.53
C LEU A 26 -2.45 19.22 2.43
N GLY A 27 -2.21 20.52 2.57
CA GLY A 27 -1.36 21.31 1.67
C GLY A 27 -1.84 21.28 0.23
N ARG A 28 -0.91 21.05 -0.71
CA ARG A 28 -1.16 20.91 -2.15
C ARG A 28 -1.86 19.59 -2.54
N GLY A 29 -2.22 18.74 -1.59
CA GLY A 29 -2.99 17.52 -1.84
C GLY A 29 -2.19 16.49 -2.66
N HIS A 30 -2.80 15.97 -3.74
CA HIS A 30 -2.21 14.93 -4.59
C HIS A 30 -1.35 15.46 -5.76
N LYS A 31 -1.08 16.76 -5.81
CA LYS A 31 -0.24 17.35 -6.88
C LYS A 31 1.15 16.70 -6.93
N GLY A 32 1.61 16.39 -8.13
CA GLY A 32 2.91 15.75 -8.39
C GLY A 32 2.95 14.23 -8.13
N LEU A 33 1.91 13.62 -7.53
CA LEU A 33 1.90 12.18 -7.25
C LEU A 33 1.88 11.34 -8.52
N TYR A 34 1.15 11.76 -9.56
CA TYR A 34 1.10 10.99 -10.82
C TYR A 34 2.50 10.74 -11.39
N ASP A 35 3.31 11.80 -11.50
CA ASP A 35 4.67 11.72 -12.04
C ASP A 35 5.60 11.02 -11.03
N THR A 36 5.46 11.26 -9.73
CA THR A 36 6.25 10.58 -8.68
C THR A 36 6.07 9.06 -8.72
N ILE A 37 4.83 8.59 -8.91
CA ILE A 37 4.51 7.16 -9.02
C ILE A 37 4.99 6.61 -10.36
N ASN A 38 4.67 7.27 -11.46
CA ASN A 38 4.96 6.72 -12.80
C ASN A 38 6.44 6.73 -13.16
N ASN A 39 7.24 7.61 -12.56
CA ASN A 39 8.67 7.69 -12.84
C ASN A 39 9.51 6.79 -11.91
N SER A 40 8.94 6.17 -10.88
CA SER A 40 9.66 5.25 -9.98
C SER A 40 9.11 3.83 -10.05
N ILE A 41 9.94 2.91 -10.54
CA ILE A 41 9.65 1.47 -10.50
C ILE A 41 9.63 0.96 -9.05
N HIS A 42 10.43 1.55 -8.16
CA HIS A 42 10.43 1.18 -6.74
C HIS A 42 9.12 1.57 -6.06
N PHE A 43 8.55 2.73 -6.38
CA PHE A 43 7.23 3.11 -5.85
C PHE A 43 6.12 2.20 -6.39
N GLN A 44 6.12 1.93 -7.70
CA GLN A 44 5.15 1.02 -8.33
C GLN A 44 5.23 -0.39 -7.76
N LEU A 45 6.44 -0.93 -7.61
CA LEU A 45 6.66 -2.26 -7.04
C LEU A 45 6.24 -2.30 -5.57
N GLY A 46 6.53 -1.26 -4.79
CA GLY A 46 6.07 -1.13 -3.41
C GLY A 46 4.54 -1.20 -3.30
N LEU A 47 3.81 -0.45 -4.14
CA LEU A 47 2.34 -0.49 -4.18
C LEU A 47 1.78 -1.83 -4.66
N ALA A 48 2.38 -2.42 -5.69
CA ALA A 48 1.96 -3.71 -6.22
C ALA A 48 2.12 -4.81 -5.16
N LEU A 49 3.25 -4.84 -4.46
CA LEU A 49 3.48 -5.77 -3.36
C LEU A 49 2.54 -5.50 -2.18
N ALA A 50 2.30 -4.24 -1.79
CA ALA A 50 1.38 -3.93 -0.70
C ALA A 50 -0.05 -4.44 -1.00
N SER A 51 -0.57 -4.16 -2.20
CA SER A 51 -1.89 -4.62 -2.61
C SER A 51 -1.96 -6.14 -2.76
N LEU A 52 -0.95 -6.77 -3.35
CA LEU A 52 -0.87 -8.22 -3.47
C LEU A 52 -0.78 -8.90 -2.10
N GLY A 53 0.04 -8.40 -1.17
CA GLY A 53 0.21 -8.95 0.17
C GLY A 53 -1.09 -8.93 0.97
N VAL A 54 -1.87 -7.84 0.87
CA VAL A 54 -3.21 -7.75 1.46
C VAL A 54 -4.14 -8.81 0.88
N ILE A 55 -4.20 -8.93 -0.46
CA ILE A 55 -5.05 -9.92 -1.13
C ILE A 55 -4.60 -11.35 -0.80
N THR A 56 -3.29 -11.63 -0.74
CA THR A 56 -2.77 -12.96 -0.39
C THR A 56 -3.16 -13.35 1.04
N SER A 57 -3.12 -12.41 2.00
CA SER A 57 -3.61 -12.68 3.35
C SER A 57 -5.13 -12.91 3.36
N LEU A 58 -5.89 -12.11 2.60
CA LEU A 58 -7.34 -12.29 2.44
C LEU A 58 -7.69 -13.66 1.83
N VAL A 59 -6.93 -14.12 0.84
CA VAL A 59 -7.08 -15.47 0.26
C VAL A 59 -6.90 -16.54 1.33
N ALA A 60 -5.87 -16.46 2.17
CA ALA A 60 -5.70 -17.39 3.28
C ALA A 60 -6.91 -17.39 4.22
N GLN A 61 -7.39 -16.20 4.61
CA GLN A 61 -8.55 -16.06 5.51
C GLN A 61 -9.83 -16.64 4.87
N HIS A 62 -10.11 -16.33 3.61
CA HIS A 62 -11.31 -16.83 2.93
C HIS A 62 -11.24 -18.33 2.63
N MET A 63 -10.08 -18.88 2.24
CA MET A 63 -9.98 -20.28 1.86
C MET A 63 -10.24 -21.24 3.03
N TYR A 64 -9.87 -20.87 4.26
CA TYR A 64 -10.13 -21.72 5.41
C TYR A 64 -11.56 -21.58 5.94
N SER A 65 -12.18 -20.39 5.85
CA SER A 65 -13.54 -20.14 6.35
C SER A 65 -14.66 -20.41 5.34
N LEU A 66 -14.35 -20.29 4.04
CA LEU A 66 -15.25 -20.50 2.90
C LEU A 66 -14.60 -21.48 1.92
N PRO A 67 -14.55 -22.79 2.23
CA PRO A 67 -13.85 -23.77 1.40
C PRO A 67 -14.41 -23.84 -0.03
N ALA A 68 -13.57 -23.49 -1.01
CA ALA A 68 -13.96 -23.45 -2.42
C ALA A 68 -13.81 -24.78 -3.17
N TYR A 69 -13.14 -25.77 -2.56
CA TYR A 69 -12.84 -27.07 -3.18
C TYR A 69 -13.59 -28.20 -2.48
N ALA A 70 -14.10 -29.14 -3.27
CA ALA A 70 -14.82 -30.30 -2.73
C ALA A 70 -13.93 -31.11 -1.78
N PHE A 71 -14.48 -31.54 -0.65
CA PHE A 71 -13.83 -32.36 0.39
C PHE A 71 -12.61 -31.74 1.10
N ILE A 72 -12.14 -30.54 0.73
CA ILE A 72 -10.94 -29.95 1.34
C ILE A 72 -11.10 -29.67 2.84
N ALA A 73 -12.33 -29.40 3.29
CA ALA A 73 -12.64 -29.19 4.71
C ALA A 73 -12.47 -30.46 5.57
N GLN A 74 -12.36 -31.63 4.94
CA GLN A 74 -12.12 -32.91 5.60
C GLN A 74 -10.62 -33.27 5.61
N ASP A 75 -9.82 -32.64 4.74
CA ASP A 75 -8.36 -32.79 4.71
C ASP A 75 -7.69 -31.69 5.53
N PHE A 76 -7.62 -31.92 6.84
CA PHE A 76 -7.11 -30.95 7.80
C PHE A 76 -5.64 -30.58 7.55
N THR A 77 -4.82 -31.53 7.11
CA THR A 77 -3.39 -31.30 6.85
C THR A 77 -3.24 -30.36 5.66
N THR A 78 -3.97 -30.60 4.57
CA THR A 78 -3.94 -29.72 3.39
C THR A 78 -4.48 -28.33 3.72
N GLN A 79 -5.57 -28.22 4.49
CA GLN A 79 -6.12 -26.92 4.89
C GLN A 79 -5.14 -26.12 5.75
N ALA A 80 -4.49 -26.75 6.74
CA ALA A 80 -3.46 -26.12 7.57
C ALA A 80 -2.24 -25.69 6.74
N ALA A 81 -1.80 -26.53 5.80
CA ALA A 81 -0.68 -26.23 4.91
C ALA A 81 -0.97 -25.02 4.01
N LEU A 82 -2.14 -24.98 3.37
CA LEU A 82 -2.51 -23.88 2.47
C LEU A 82 -2.66 -22.56 3.21
N TYR A 83 -3.27 -22.55 4.40
CA TYR A 83 -3.38 -21.35 5.22
C TYR A 83 -2.00 -20.80 5.59
N THR A 84 -1.15 -21.66 6.15
CA THR A 84 0.20 -21.30 6.60
C THR A 84 1.03 -20.80 5.43
N HIS A 85 0.99 -21.51 4.30
CA HIS A 85 1.71 -21.14 3.07
C HIS A 85 1.35 -19.72 2.62
N HIS A 86 0.07 -19.41 2.46
CA HIS A 86 -0.37 -18.08 1.99
C HIS A 86 -0.07 -16.97 3.01
N GLN A 87 -0.20 -17.23 4.31
CA GLN A 87 0.15 -16.22 5.32
C GLN A 87 1.65 -15.90 5.36
N TYR A 88 2.53 -16.90 5.25
CA TYR A 88 3.96 -16.64 5.16
C TYR A 88 4.32 -15.86 3.89
N ILE A 89 3.75 -16.23 2.74
CA ILE A 89 3.95 -15.47 1.49
C ILE A 89 3.45 -14.03 1.64
N ALA A 90 2.28 -13.82 2.23
CA ALA A 90 1.76 -12.48 2.49
C ALA A 90 2.72 -11.65 3.34
N GLY A 91 3.29 -12.22 4.41
CA GLY A 91 4.31 -11.56 5.24
C GLY A 91 5.56 -11.17 4.47
N PHE A 92 6.10 -12.06 3.63
CA PHE A 92 7.26 -11.76 2.77
C PHE A 92 6.96 -10.64 1.78
N ILE A 93 5.81 -10.70 1.10
CA ILE A 93 5.39 -9.70 0.13
C ILE A 93 5.18 -8.33 0.80
N MET A 94 4.51 -8.29 1.97
CA MET A 94 4.30 -7.05 2.72
C MET A 94 5.62 -6.42 3.17
N THR A 95 6.57 -7.22 3.64
CA THR A 95 7.91 -6.72 4.00
C THR A 95 8.62 -6.15 2.78
N GLY A 96 8.53 -6.83 1.63
CA GLY A 96 9.06 -6.33 0.35
C GLY A 96 8.45 -5.01 -0.10
N ALA A 97 7.15 -4.80 0.16
CA ALA A 97 6.47 -3.54 -0.14
C ALA A 97 7.11 -2.35 0.59
N PHE A 98 7.34 -2.49 1.91
CA PHE A 98 8.01 -1.44 2.70
C PHE A 98 9.48 -1.29 2.34
N ALA A 99 10.18 -2.38 2.01
CA ALA A 99 11.56 -2.31 1.54
C ALA A 99 11.69 -1.47 0.25
N HIS A 100 10.83 -1.72 -0.74
CA HIS A 100 10.81 -0.93 -1.96
C HIS A 100 10.33 0.51 -1.76
N GLY A 101 9.40 0.75 -0.84
CA GLY A 101 9.03 2.10 -0.40
C GLY A 101 10.21 2.87 0.19
N ALA A 102 11.01 2.25 1.05
CA ALA A 102 12.22 2.86 1.60
C ALA A 102 13.28 3.13 0.52
N ILE A 103 13.48 2.19 -0.42
CA ILE A 103 14.40 2.38 -1.55
C ILE A 103 13.95 3.57 -2.41
N PHE A 104 12.65 3.71 -2.67
CA PHE A 104 12.09 4.87 -3.37
C PHE A 104 12.45 6.18 -2.66
N PHE A 105 12.27 6.27 -1.35
CA PHE A 105 12.56 7.50 -0.59
C PHE A 105 14.03 7.92 -0.66
N ILE A 106 14.95 6.97 -0.87
CA ILE A 106 16.38 7.25 -0.97
C ILE A 106 16.80 7.58 -2.41
N ARG A 107 16.28 6.83 -3.39
CA ARG A 107 16.80 6.87 -4.77
C ARG A 107 16.01 7.76 -5.71
N ASP A 108 14.69 7.80 -5.55
CA ASP A 108 13.79 8.31 -6.58
C ASP A 108 12.91 9.48 -6.08
N TYR A 109 12.81 9.68 -4.77
CA TYR A 109 12.02 10.78 -4.20
C TYR A 109 12.68 12.14 -4.46
N ASN A 110 11.92 13.06 -5.05
CA ASN A 110 12.31 14.45 -5.26
C ASN A 110 11.48 15.39 -4.35
N PRO A 111 12.10 16.04 -3.34
CA PRO A 111 11.41 16.97 -2.44
C PRO A 111 10.81 18.19 -3.14
N GLU A 112 11.47 18.75 -4.15
CA GLU A 112 10.99 19.95 -4.87
C GLU A 112 9.70 19.63 -5.65
N GLN A 113 9.65 18.48 -6.32
CA GLN A 113 8.46 18.04 -7.04
C GLN A 113 7.29 17.72 -6.10
N ASN A 114 7.60 17.27 -4.89
CA ASN A 114 6.62 16.85 -3.89
C ASN A 114 6.33 17.90 -2.81
N GLU A 115 6.84 19.12 -2.94
CA GLU A 115 6.74 20.17 -1.91
C GLU A 115 5.29 20.34 -1.40
N ASP A 116 5.07 20.36 -0.09
CA ASP A 116 3.75 20.53 0.55
C ASP A 116 2.61 19.63 0.00
N ASN A 117 2.92 18.56 -0.74
CA ASN A 117 1.92 17.56 -1.10
C ASN A 117 1.76 16.55 0.04
N VAL A 118 0.80 15.63 -0.08
CA VAL A 118 0.52 14.65 0.99
C VAL A 118 1.72 13.81 1.39
N LEU A 119 2.65 13.53 0.46
CA LEU A 119 3.84 12.74 0.71
C LEU A 119 4.90 13.53 1.49
N ALA A 120 5.18 14.76 1.09
CA ALA A 120 6.10 15.64 1.84
C ALA A 120 5.57 15.90 3.26
N ARG A 121 4.27 16.18 3.38
CA ARG A 121 3.65 16.44 4.68
C ARG A 121 3.80 15.26 5.62
N MET A 122 3.62 14.02 5.14
CA MET A 122 3.85 12.81 5.95
C MET A 122 5.28 12.75 6.53
N LEU A 123 6.28 13.23 5.79
CA LEU A 123 7.67 13.29 6.26
C LEU A 123 7.87 14.39 7.31
N ASP A 124 7.18 15.53 7.20
CA ASP A 124 7.28 16.66 8.13
C ASP A 124 6.80 16.33 9.56
N HIS A 125 5.94 15.33 9.72
CA HIS A 125 5.45 14.86 11.02
C HIS A 125 5.74 13.38 11.28
N LYS A 126 6.80 12.84 10.67
CA LYS A 126 7.20 11.44 10.82
C LYS A 126 7.45 11.04 12.27
N GLU A 127 7.97 11.94 13.10
CA GLU A 127 8.26 11.71 14.51
C GLU A 127 6.98 11.42 15.29
N ALA A 128 5.90 12.14 14.98
CA ALA A 128 4.60 11.89 15.59
C ALA A 128 4.10 10.48 15.22
N ILE A 129 4.14 10.11 13.93
CA ILE A 129 3.73 8.79 13.44
C ILE A 129 4.52 7.68 14.15
N ILE A 130 5.85 7.81 14.20
CA ILE A 130 6.74 6.84 14.84
C ILE A 130 6.44 6.74 16.35
N SER A 131 6.22 7.86 17.03
CA SER A 131 5.93 7.87 18.47
C SER A 131 4.62 7.17 18.81
N TYR A 132 3.55 7.39 18.02
CA TYR A 132 2.27 6.72 18.23
C TYR A 132 2.33 5.23 17.93
N LEU A 133 3.06 4.82 16.88
CA LEU A 133 3.31 3.40 16.61
C LEU A 133 4.10 2.75 17.74
N SER A 134 5.15 3.40 18.24
CA SER A 134 5.93 2.92 19.38
C SER A 134 5.07 2.75 20.63
N TRP A 135 4.24 3.75 20.96
CA TRP A 135 3.29 3.67 22.07
C TRP A 135 2.33 2.50 21.91
N ALA A 136 1.71 2.33 20.73
CA ALA A 136 0.76 1.24 20.48
C ALA A 136 1.43 -0.14 20.63
N SER A 137 2.65 -0.30 20.09
CA SER A 137 3.42 -1.55 20.23
C SER A 137 3.78 -1.86 21.69
N LEU A 138 4.20 -0.84 22.46
CA LEU A 138 4.50 -1.01 23.88
C LEU A 138 3.24 -1.33 24.67
N PHE A 139 2.14 -0.62 24.42
CA PHE A 139 0.87 -0.83 25.10
C PHE A 139 0.35 -2.25 24.88
N LEU A 140 0.31 -2.73 23.63
CA LEU A 140 -0.10 -4.09 23.29
C LEU A 140 0.90 -5.16 23.74
N GLY A 141 2.17 -4.81 23.93
CA GLY A 141 3.19 -5.74 24.41
C GLY A 141 3.21 -5.93 25.93
N PHE A 142 2.76 -4.92 26.69
CA PHE A 142 2.71 -4.97 28.15
C PHE A 142 1.41 -5.56 28.72
N HIS A 143 0.35 -5.67 27.91
CA HIS A 143 -0.95 -6.22 28.31
C HIS A 143 -1.24 -7.48 27.49
#